data_AF-A0A660S7X8-F1
#
_entry.id   AF-A0A660S7X8-F1
#
_cell.length_a   1.000
_cell.length_b   1.000
_cell.length_c   1.000
_cell.angle_alpha   90.00
_cell.angle_beta   90.00
_cell.angle_gamma   90.00
#
_symmetry.space_group_name_H-M   'P 1'
#
loop_
_entity.id
_entity.type
_entity.pdbx_description
1 polymer ?
#
loop_
_entity_poly.entity_id
_entity_poly.type
_entity_poly.pdbx_seq_one_letter_code
_entity_poly.pdbx_strand_id
1 'polypeptide(L)'
;MSDMEHKIKLFPASWLYNAGVIGFLRVLAYGMEEEKIESWLKDDGTVEVDRGVFRKELGGQKLPICMKYLVEFLVKDEDLEAWKEKKDNKGKKNKDKYADFAKDMGDFGYKFIRAGNKLFASQTPYQNLVQFKEWQKFEFAKLIAGLENYKFSCSDISCSLCGNRAVKRPHPKSKLENRLFVFQEPHLRILAPSKGEFPNSFWNLNTSFYLCPFCVYLLIHHHIPFIKTQHGDIFINAPSFKIMWYLNKLAKEFLQRGKEFTLREILGTSLMELTQRIYLTLGVWSLMQIEMVIKRYNTKTKNTEVAYYSLPFNTARILLNRNVANLVSATQEPYILQCVLNEDFEALLFLSHCILGVLQGRKDQSLEGKIKNQNRSHLSTLAQILPTLYVKINSLIKGA
;
A
#
# COMPACT_ATOMS: atom_id res chain seq x y z
N MET A 1 -18.06 1.60 -30.00
CA MET A 1 -17.61 0.64 -28.96
C MET A 1 -18.04 1.22 -27.64
N SER A 2 -18.86 0.51 -26.85
CA SER A 2 -19.44 1.05 -25.62
C SER A 2 -18.37 1.27 -24.55
N ASP A 3 -18.50 2.33 -23.74
CA ASP A 3 -17.57 2.74 -22.68
C ASP A 3 -17.14 1.63 -21.69
N MET A 4 -17.90 0.53 -21.59
CA MET A 4 -17.56 -0.61 -20.73
C MET A 4 -16.37 -1.48 -21.23
N GLU A 5 -16.03 -1.46 -22.53
CA GLU A 5 -14.90 -2.27 -23.04
C GLU A 5 -13.52 -1.63 -22.75
N HIS A 6 -13.48 -0.37 -22.32
CA HIS A 6 -12.24 0.39 -22.09
C HIS A 6 -11.71 0.33 -20.67
N LYS A 7 -12.38 -0.36 -19.73
CA LYS A 7 -11.91 -0.45 -18.34
C LYS A 7 -11.52 -1.87 -17.95
N ILE A 8 -10.69 -1.97 -16.91
CA ILE A 8 -10.28 -3.20 -16.25
C ILE A 8 -10.76 -3.12 -14.80
N LYS A 9 -11.78 -3.89 -14.46
CA LYS A 9 -12.26 -4.00 -13.08
C LYS A 9 -11.35 -4.93 -12.28
N LEU A 10 -10.89 -4.48 -11.11
CA LEU A 10 -10.06 -5.23 -10.18
C LEU A 10 -10.80 -5.44 -8.87
N PHE A 11 -10.66 -6.63 -8.29
CA PHE A 11 -11.24 -7.00 -7.00
C PHE A 11 -10.14 -7.21 -5.97
N PRO A 12 -10.32 -6.77 -4.71
CA PRO A 12 -9.39 -7.09 -3.63
C PRO A 12 -9.21 -8.61 -3.49
N ALA A 13 -7.98 -9.04 -3.22
CA ALA A 13 -7.61 -10.44 -3.05
C ALA A 13 -6.54 -10.56 -1.95
N SER A 14 -5.41 -11.22 -2.22
CA SER A 14 -4.30 -11.33 -1.26
C SER A 14 -3.64 -9.97 -0.99
N TRP A 15 -3.04 -9.81 0.19
CA TRP A 15 -2.34 -8.56 0.53
C TRP A 15 -1.24 -8.20 -0.49
N LEU A 16 -0.57 -9.20 -1.07
CA LEU A 16 0.49 -8.99 -2.06
C LEU A 16 -0.07 -8.41 -3.36
N TYR A 17 -1.19 -8.98 -3.82
CA TYR A 17 -1.91 -8.46 -4.97
C TYR A 17 -2.43 -7.05 -4.69
N ASN A 18 -3.06 -6.85 -3.53
CA ASN A 18 -3.64 -5.58 -3.12
C ASN A 18 -2.59 -4.47 -3.02
N ALA A 19 -1.42 -4.76 -2.42
CA ALA A 19 -0.29 -3.86 -2.39
C ALA A 19 0.21 -3.53 -3.82
N GLY A 20 0.25 -4.52 -4.72
CA GLY A 20 0.57 -4.29 -6.13
C GLY A 20 -0.40 -3.32 -6.81
N VAL A 21 -1.71 -3.49 -6.58
CA VAL A 21 -2.74 -2.59 -7.11
C VAL A 21 -2.61 -1.19 -6.54
N ILE A 22 -2.53 -1.02 -5.21
CA ILE A 22 -2.38 0.30 -4.59
C ILE A 22 -1.08 0.97 -5.03
N GLY A 23 0.02 0.22 -5.13
CA GLY A 23 1.28 0.74 -5.66
C GLY A 23 1.17 1.22 -7.10
N PHE A 24 0.46 0.48 -7.94
CA PHE A 24 0.19 0.88 -9.32
C PHE A 24 -0.66 2.15 -9.40
N LEU A 25 -1.73 2.23 -8.60
CA LEU A 25 -2.57 3.43 -8.51
C LEU A 25 -1.77 4.65 -8.04
N ARG A 26 -0.84 4.49 -7.07
CA ARG A 26 0.06 5.58 -6.63
C ARG A 26 0.96 6.10 -7.74
N VAL A 27 1.45 5.20 -8.60
CA VAL A 27 2.24 5.57 -9.78
C VAL A 27 1.39 6.32 -10.80
N LEU A 28 0.16 5.88 -11.05
CA LEU A 28 -0.73 6.59 -11.96
C LEU A 28 -1.13 7.96 -11.41
N ALA A 29 -1.41 8.07 -10.10
CA ALA A 29 -1.77 9.34 -9.45
C ALA A 29 -0.66 10.38 -9.57
N TYR A 30 0.60 9.94 -9.54
CA TYR A 30 1.75 10.82 -9.80
C TYR A 30 1.74 11.43 -11.21
N GLY A 31 1.22 10.71 -12.21
CA GLY A 31 1.20 11.15 -13.61
C GLY A 31 -0.13 11.69 -14.14
N MET A 32 -1.25 11.39 -13.47
CA MET A 32 -2.62 11.65 -13.94
C MET A 32 -3.47 12.44 -12.94
N GLU A 33 -2.85 12.97 -11.88
CA GLU A 33 -3.49 13.61 -10.72
C GLU A 33 -4.20 12.62 -9.79
N GLU A 34 -4.27 12.98 -8.51
CA GLU A 34 -4.81 12.10 -7.46
C GLU A 34 -6.33 11.98 -7.56
N GLU A 35 -7.04 13.10 -7.78
CA GLU A 35 -8.50 13.17 -7.88
C GLU A 35 -9.03 12.24 -8.98
N LYS A 36 -8.30 12.17 -10.10
CA LYS A 36 -8.66 11.27 -11.21
C LYS A 36 -8.59 9.80 -10.79
N ILE A 37 -7.56 9.42 -10.04
CA ILE A 37 -7.41 8.03 -9.55
C ILE A 37 -8.44 7.73 -8.46
N GLU A 38 -8.74 8.68 -7.59
CA GLU A 38 -9.79 8.51 -6.59
C GLU A 38 -11.17 8.24 -7.22
N SER A 39 -11.48 8.82 -8.38
CA SER A 39 -12.72 8.55 -9.13
C SER A 39 -12.85 7.09 -9.64
N TRP A 40 -11.72 6.36 -9.73
CA TRP A 40 -11.70 4.95 -10.15
C TRP A 40 -12.03 4.00 -9.00
N LEU A 41 -11.86 4.45 -7.76
CA LEU A 41 -12.13 3.67 -6.55
C LEU A 41 -13.64 3.64 -6.30
N LYS A 42 -14.23 2.45 -6.28
CA LYS A 42 -15.68 2.26 -6.15
C LYS A 42 -16.07 1.94 -4.71
N ASP A 43 -17.31 2.28 -4.38
CA ASP A 43 -17.87 2.02 -3.05
C ASP A 43 -18.14 0.53 -2.81
N ASP A 44 -18.25 -0.28 -3.87
CA ASP A 44 -18.31 -1.75 -3.82
C ASP A 44 -16.94 -2.40 -3.48
N GLY A 45 -15.91 -1.59 -3.23
CA GLY A 45 -14.55 -2.02 -2.89
C GLY A 45 -13.64 -2.29 -4.07
N THR A 46 -14.15 -2.26 -5.29
CA THR A 46 -13.39 -2.50 -6.52
C THR A 46 -12.71 -1.24 -7.04
N VAL A 47 -11.85 -1.41 -8.04
CA VAL A 47 -11.29 -0.27 -8.80
C VAL A 47 -11.41 -0.55 -10.30
N GLU A 48 -11.75 0.49 -11.06
CA GLU A 48 -11.84 0.43 -12.53
C GLU A 48 -10.70 1.19 -13.19
N VAL A 49 -9.70 0.47 -13.69
CA VAL A 49 -8.54 1.06 -14.37
C VAL A 49 -8.85 1.27 -15.85
N ASP A 50 -8.63 2.48 -16.37
CA ASP A 50 -8.72 2.75 -17.81
C ASP A 50 -7.63 2.01 -18.59
N ARG A 51 -8.00 1.25 -19.63
CA ARG A 51 -7.06 0.55 -20.52
C ARG A 51 -6.16 1.50 -21.31
N GLY A 52 -6.60 2.75 -21.50
CA GLY A 52 -5.82 3.79 -22.16
C GLY A 52 -4.44 4.00 -21.55
N VAL A 53 -4.25 3.69 -20.26
CA VAL A 53 -2.93 3.79 -19.61
C VAL A 53 -1.88 2.82 -20.20
N PHE A 54 -2.30 1.79 -20.93
CA PHE A 54 -1.40 0.85 -21.60
C PHE A 54 -1.10 1.25 -23.05
N ARG A 55 -1.79 2.28 -23.58
CA ARG A 55 -1.55 2.81 -24.91
C ARG A 55 -0.13 3.32 -25.02
N LYS A 56 0.46 3.11 -26.19
CA LYS A 56 1.79 3.61 -26.50
C LYS A 56 1.74 5.07 -26.97
N GLU A 57 2.45 5.97 -26.30
CA GLU A 57 2.42 7.40 -26.66
C GLU A 57 3.80 8.06 -26.74
N LEU A 58 4.84 7.56 -26.05
CA LEU A 58 6.10 8.31 -25.92
C LEU A 58 7.22 7.85 -26.87
N GLY A 59 7.74 8.80 -27.66
CA GLY A 59 9.00 8.70 -28.43
C GLY A 59 8.97 7.72 -29.62
N GLY A 60 10.11 7.58 -30.30
CA GLY A 60 10.25 6.65 -31.45
C GLY A 60 9.99 5.19 -31.10
N GLN A 61 10.20 4.80 -29.84
CA GLN A 61 10.04 3.42 -29.34
C GLN A 61 8.62 3.12 -28.80
N LYS A 62 7.74 4.14 -28.69
CA LYS A 62 6.32 4.01 -28.32
C LYS A 62 6.13 3.27 -26.98
N LEU A 63 6.54 3.87 -25.87
CA LEU A 63 6.34 3.34 -24.51
C LEU A 63 4.89 3.49 -24.00
N PRO A 64 4.36 2.54 -23.20
CA PRO A 64 3.08 2.69 -22.51
C PRO A 64 3.06 3.88 -21.54
N ILE A 65 1.93 4.60 -21.47
CA ILE A 65 1.74 5.73 -20.54
C ILE A 65 2.04 5.33 -19.09
N CYS A 66 1.50 4.20 -18.62
CA CYS A 66 1.71 3.72 -17.27
C CYS A 66 3.20 3.47 -16.95
N MET A 67 3.97 3.04 -17.94
CA MET A 67 5.40 2.78 -17.79
C MET A 67 6.21 4.07 -17.75
N LYS A 68 5.78 5.10 -18.48
CA LYS A 68 6.33 6.45 -18.36
C LYS A 68 6.21 6.94 -16.91
N TYR A 69 5.02 6.87 -16.34
CA TYR A 69 4.78 7.29 -14.96
C TYR A 69 5.57 6.45 -13.95
N LEU A 70 5.69 5.14 -14.16
CA LEU A 70 6.54 4.29 -13.30
C LEU A 70 7.99 4.75 -13.32
N VAL A 71 8.53 5.02 -14.51
CA VAL A 71 9.92 5.49 -14.68
C VAL A 71 10.13 6.81 -13.95
N GLU A 72 9.26 7.78 -14.16
CA GLU A 72 9.35 9.10 -13.52
C GLU A 72 9.19 8.97 -12.00
N PHE A 73 8.23 8.19 -11.53
CA PHE A 73 7.99 7.96 -10.10
C PHE A 73 9.20 7.37 -9.38
N LEU A 74 9.91 6.41 -10.01
CA LEU A 74 11.05 5.73 -9.39
C LEU A 74 12.29 6.62 -9.25
N VAL A 75 12.40 7.68 -10.05
CA VAL A 75 13.56 8.58 -10.09
C VAL A 75 13.24 10.01 -9.62
N LYS A 76 11.99 10.28 -9.20
CA LYS A 76 11.53 11.64 -8.84
C LYS A 76 12.35 12.33 -7.74
N ASP A 77 12.89 11.55 -6.80
CA ASP A 77 13.65 12.05 -5.66
C ASP A 77 15.19 11.91 -5.88
N GLU A 78 15.63 11.56 -7.09
CA GLU A 78 17.07 11.39 -7.40
C GLU A 78 17.68 12.59 -8.11
N ASP A 79 18.92 12.91 -7.74
CA ASP A 79 19.78 13.78 -8.53
C ASP A 79 20.30 13.03 -9.77
N LEU A 80 19.60 13.24 -10.88
CA LEU A 80 19.89 12.59 -12.15
C LEU A 80 21.23 13.08 -12.75
N GLU A 81 21.62 14.33 -12.52
CA GLU A 81 22.91 14.86 -13.01
C GLU A 81 24.07 14.20 -12.28
N ALA A 82 23.99 14.10 -10.95
CA ALA A 82 24.97 13.35 -10.18
C ALA A 82 25.05 11.88 -10.64
N TRP A 83 23.91 11.26 -11.00
CA TRP A 83 23.92 9.90 -11.54
C TRP A 83 24.58 9.80 -12.93
N LYS A 84 24.35 10.77 -13.83
CA LYS A 84 24.94 10.83 -15.16
C LYS A 84 26.47 10.92 -15.12
N GLU A 85 27.00 11.64 -14.14
CA GLU A 85 28.44 11.86 -13.98
C GLU A 85 29.18 10.69 -13.31
N LYS A 86 28.45 9.72 -12.71
CA LYS A 86 29.06 8.51 -12.14
C LYS A 86 29.77 7.70 -13.23
N LYS A 87 31.02 7.32 -12.93
CA LYS A 87 31.85 6.46 -13.77
C LYS A 87 31.66 4.99 -13.39
N ASP A 88 31.65 4.11 -14.39
CA ASP A 88 31.72 2.67 -14.15
C ASP A 88 33.16 2.21 -13.89
N ASN A 89 33.34 0.90 -13.66
CA ASN A 89 34.65 0.30 -13.39
C ASN A 89 35.66 0.47 -14.56
N LYS A 90 35.19 0.91 -15.74
CA LYS A 90 36.02 1.21 -16.92
C LYS A 90 36.24 2.72 -17.09
N GLY A 91 35.83 3.53 -16.12
CA GLY A 91 35.98 4.98 -16.13
C GLY A 91 34.98 5.73 -17.02
N LYS A 92 34.01 5.03 -17.66
CA LYS A 92 33.04 5.65 -18.56
C LYS A 92 31.87 6.22 -17.77
N LYS A 93 31.50 7.48 -18.04
CA LYS A 93 30.35 8.12 -17.40
C LYS A 93 29.04 7.50 -17.90
N ASN A 94 28.02 7.47 -17.04
CA ASN A 94 26.69 7.00 -17.42
C ASN A 94 26.09 7.84 -18.57
N LYS A 95 26.39 9.14 -18.61
CA LYS A 95 26.03 10.04 -19.72
C LYS A 95 26.49 9.49 -21.07
N ASP A 96 27.76 9.12 -21.18
CA ASP A 96 28.33 8.63 -22.44
C ASP A 96 27.92 7.18 -22.74
N LYS A 97 27.61 6.40 -21.70
CA LYS A 97 27.23 4.99 -21.83
C LYS A 97 25.82 4.82 -22.39
N TYR A 98 24.91 5.73 -22.02
CA TYR A 98 23.50 5.65 -22.39
C TYR A 98 23.05 6.80 -23.29
N ALA A 99 23.99 7.50 -23.91
CA ALA A 99 23.74 8.62 -24.82
C ALA A 99 22.74 8.26 -25.94
N ASP A 100 22.78 7.04 -26.46
CA ASP A 100 21.86 6.62 -27.53
C ASP A 100 20.40 6.59 -27.09
N PHE A 101 20.10 6.18 -25.84
CA PHE A 101 18.75 6.27 -25.29
C PHE A 101 18.29 7.73 -25.14
N ALA A 102 19.23 8.63 -24.87
CA ALA A 102 18.95 10.04 -24.76
C ALA A 102 18.78 10.74 -26.12
N LYS A 103 19.40 10.24 -27.18
CA LYS A 103 19.12 10.69 -28.55
C LYS A 103 17.67 10.38 -28.94
N ASP A 104 17.18 9.19 -28.58
CA ASP A 104 15.84 8.73 -28.96
C ASP A 104 14.71 9.33 -28.10
N MET A 105 14.96 9.58 -26.80
CA MET A 105 13.93 9.95 -25.82
C MET A 105 14.27 11.20 -24.99
N GLY A 106 15.35 11.91 -25.32
CA GLY A 106 15.84 13.03 -24.52
C GLY A 106 16.26 12.60 -23.11
N ASP A 107 16.08 13.48 -22.13
CA ASP A 107 16.42 13.21 -20.74
C ASP A 107 15.71 11.97 -20.15
N PHE A 108 14.52 11.67 -20.66
CA PHE A 108 13.75 10.49 -20.27
C PHE A 108 14.49 9.18 -20.56
N GLY A 109 15.36 9.13 -21.58
CA GLY A 109 16.17 7.94 -21.87
C GLY A 109 17.10 7.55 -20.71
N TYR A 110 17.68 8.54 -20.03
CA TYR A 110 18.48 8.30 -18.82
C TYR A 110 17.62 7.81 -17.66
N LYS A 111 16.45 8.43 -17.45
CA LYS A 111 15.47 8.01 -16.43
C LYS A 111 15.02 6.57 -16.65
N PHE A 112 14.75 6.19 -17.89
CA PHE A 112 14.33 4.83 -18.28
C PHE A 112 15.38 3.79 -17.88
N ILE A 113 16.65 4.02 -18.20
CA ILE A 113 17.75 3.13 -17.82
C ILE A 113 17.91 3.08 -16.30
N ARG A 114 17.84 4.23 -15.63
CA ARG A 114 17.96 4.29 -14.17
C ARG A 114 16.84 3.54 -13.47
N ALA A 115 15.60 3.68 -13.91
CA ALA A 115 14.45 2.96 -13.37
C ALA A 115 14.63 1.44 -13.48
N GLY A 116 15.07 0.94 -14.64
CA GLY A 116 15.39 -0.49 -14.82
C GLY A 116 16.46 -0.98 -13.83
N ASN A 117 17.50 -0.18 -13.59
CA ASN A 117 18.52 -0.49 -12.59
C ASN A 117 17.94 -0.52 -11.16
N LYS A 118 17.00 0.36 -10.82
CA LYS A 118 16.38 0.39 -9.47
C LYS A 118 15.46 -0.80 -9.21
N LEU A 119 14.89 -1.40 -10.26
CA LEU A 119 13.98 -2.53 -10.13
C LEU A 119 14.68 -3.87 -10.21
N PHE A 120 15.65 -4.03 -11.12
CA PHE A 120 16.11 -5.35 -11.55
C PHE A 120 17.62 -5.61 -11.39
N ALA A 121 18.41 -4.63 -10.96
CA ALA A 121 19.85 -4.82 -10.72
C ALA A 121 20.11 -5.63 -9.44
N SER A 122 21.39 -5.83 -9.11
CA SER A 122 21.78 -6.50 -7.87
C SER A 122 21.28 -5.75 -6.64
N GLN A 123 20.80 -6.47 -5.63
CA GLN A 123 20.29 -5.93 -4.36
C GLN A 123 19.07 -4.99 -4.53
N THR A 124 18.28 -5.22 -5.57
CA THR A 124 17.04 -4.48 -5.82
C THR A 124 15.81 -5.38 -5.67
N PRO A 125 14.59 -4.81 -5.53
CA PRO A 125 13.41 -5.58 -5.14
C PRO A 125 13.03 -6.73 -6.07
N TYR A 126 13.36 -6.65 -7.37
CA TYR A 126 13.01 -7.64 -8.39
C TYR A 126 14.24 -8.12 -9.16
N GLN A 127 15.35 -8.31 -8.44
CA GLN A 127 16.63 -8.69 -9.02
C GLN A 127 16.49 -9.80 -10.08
N ASN A 128 17.03 -9.56 -11.27
CA ASN A 128 17.04 -10.48 -12.41
C ASN A 128 15.67 -10.91 -12.97
N LEU A 129 14.54 -10.32 -12.51
CA LEU A 129 13.23 -10.60 -13.07
C LEU A 129 13.19 -10.22 -14.56
N VAL A 130 13.63 -9.00 -14.87
CA VAL A 130 13.90 -8.52 -16.23
C VAL A 130 15.40 -8.24 -16.34
N GLN A 131 16.09 -8.85 -17.30
CA GLN A 131 17.51 -8.61 -17.49
C GLN A 131 17.75 -7.26 -18.14
N PHE A 132 18.91 -6.66 -17.86
CA PHE A 132 19.24 -5.34 -18.36
C PHE A 132 19.16 -5.21 -19.89
N LYS A 133 19.61 -6.24 -20.63
CA LYS A 133 19.51 -6.27 -22.11
C LYS A 133 18.06 -6.30 -22.60
N GLU A 134 17.17 -6.99 -21.88
CA GLU A 134 15.75 -7.12 -22.24
C GLU A 134 15.00 -5.81 -21.95
N TRP A 135 15.36 -5.14 -20.85
CA TRP A 135 14.90 -3.79 -20.54
C TRP A 135 15.33 -2.79 -21.63
N GLN A 136 16.61 -2.81 -22.01
CA GLN A 136 17.18 -1.96 -23.07
C GLN A 136 16.53 -2.20 -24.45
N LYS A 137 16.10 -3.43 -24.74
CA LYS A 137 15.40 -3.79 -25.98
C LYS A 137 13.88 -3.51 -25.94
N PHE A 138 13.40 -2.92 -24.84
CA PHE A 138 11.99 -2.62 -24.61
C PHE A 138 11.09 -3.87 -24.62
N GLU A 139 11.64 -5.07 -24.36
CA GLU A 139 10.88 -6.32 -24.42
C GLU A 139 9.76 -6.34 -23.37
N PHE A 140 10.08 -5.92 -22.14
CA PHE A 140 9.09 -5.76 -21.08
C PHE A 140 8.04 -4.68 -21.43
N ALA A 141 8.46 -3.53 -21.98
CA ALA A 141 7.54 -2.48 -22.38
C ALA A 141 6.56 -2.92 -23.48
N LYS A 142 7.03 -3.69 -24.45
CA LYS A 142 6.20 -4.28 -25.52
C LYS A 142 5.16 -5.24 -24.94
N LEU A 143 5.54 -6.03 -23.94
CA LEU A 143 4.61 -6.91 -23.23
C LEU A 143 3.52 -6.11 -22.53
N ILE A 144 3.89 -5.06 -21.79
CA ILE A 144 2.93 -4.20 -21.07
C ILE A 144 2.02 -3.45 -22.03
N ALA A 145 2.53 -2.96 -23.16
CA ALA A 145 1.72 -2.32 -24.19
C ALA A 145 0.64 -3.25 -24.76
N GLY A 146 0.92 -4.55 -24.83
CA GLY A 146 -0.05 -5.56 -25.27
C GLY A 146 -1.30 -5.64 -24.37
N LEU A 147 -1.26 -5.07 -23.17
CA LEU A 147 -2.39 -5.05 -22.23
C LEU A 147 -3.55 -4.15 -22.70
N GLU A 148 -3.29 -3.16 -23.57
CA GLU A 148 -4.33 -2.29 -24.15
C GLU A 148 -5.41 -3.14 -24.87
N ASN A 149 -4.96 -4.11 -25.67
CA ASN A 149 -5.80 -4.96 -26.50
C ASN A 149 -5.95 -6.38 -25.96
N TYR A 150 -5.53 -6.62 -24.71
CA TYR A 150 -5.54 -7.96 -24.15
C TYR A 150 -6.98 -8.44 -23.94
N LYS A 151 -7.44 -9.29 -24.86
CA LYS A 151 -8.70 -10.00 -24.70
C LYS A 151 -8.48 -11.14 -23.70
N PHE A 152 -9.17 -11.05 -22.58
CA PHE A 152 -9.23 -12.12 -21.57
C PHE A 152 -10.00 -13.30 -22.18
N SER A 153 -9.33 -14.10 -23.00
CA SER A 153 -9.90 -15.35 -23.54
C SER A 153 -9.98 -16.39 -22.43
N CYS A 154 -10.97 -17.28 -22.46
CA CYS A 154 -10.96 -18.48 -21.62
C CYS A 154 -9.77 -19.35 -22.03
N SER A 155 -8.71 -19.38 -21.23
CA SER A 155 -7.78 -20.50 -21.20
C SER A 155 -8.13 -21.40 -20.02
N ASP A 156 -7.74 -22.68 -20.10
CA ASP A 156 -7.94 -23.63 -19.00
C ASP A 156 -7.15 -23.27 -17.73
N ILE A 157 -6.28 -22.25 -17.80
CA ILE A 157 -5.36 -21.87 -16.71
C ILE A 157 -5.61 -20.42 -16.31
N SER A 158 -6.13 -20.24 -15.11
CA SER A 158 -6.30 -18.93 -14.49
C SER A 158 -5.03 -18.47 -13.76
N CYS A 159 -4.87 -17.16 -13.65
CA CYS A 159 -3.79 -16.52 -12.92
C CYS A 159 -4.02 -16.70 -11.43
N SER A 160 -3.11 -17.37 -10.73
CA SER A 160 -3.34 -17.70 -9.31
C SER A 160 -3.22 -16.48 -8.38
N LEU A 161 -2.68 -15.35 -8.86
CA LEU A 161 -2.61 -14.12 -8.07
C LEU A 161 -3.93 -13.33 -8.07
N CYS A 162 -4.63 -13.26 -9.22
CA CYS A 162 -5.90 -12.51 -9.30
C CYS A 162 -7.14 -13.40 -9.44
N GLY A 163 -6.98 -14.71 -9.61
CA GLY A 163 -8.05 -15.70 -9.80
C GLY A 163 -8.80 -15.61 -11.13
N ASN A 164 -8.84 -14.44 -11.78
CA ASN A 164 -9.84 -14.13 -12.78
C ASN A 164 -9.34 -14.09 -14.23
N ARG A 165 -8.03 -14.02 -14.45
CA ARG A 165 -7.47 -13.81 -15.80
C ARG A 165 -6.82 -15.05 -16.33
N ALA A 166 -7.10 -15.37 -17.58
CA ALA A 166 -6.36 -16.40 -18.30
C ALA A 166 -4.86 -16.10 -18.35
N VAL A 167 -4.08 -17.17 -18.21
CA VAL A 167 -2.65 -17.15 -18.42
C VAL A 167 -2.33 -17.89 -19.71
N LYS A 168 -1.49 -17.25 -20.53
CA LYS A 168 -0.82 -17.94 -21.63
C LYS A 168 0.39 -18.64 -21.06
N ARG A 169 0.52 -19.95 -21.29
CA ARG A 169 1.75 -20.67 -20.91
C ARG A 169 2.95 -19.99 -21.57
N PRO A 170 4.03 -19.72 -20.82
CA PRO A 170 5.22 -19.09 -21.37
C PRO A 170 5.79 -19.94 -22.50
N HIS A 171 6.24 -19.31 -23.57
CA HIS A 171 6.87 -20.03 -24.68
C HIS A 171 8.15 -20.71 -24.17
N PRO A 172 8.38 -22.02 -24.40
CA PRO A 172 9.51 -22.76 -23.81
C PRO A 172 10.88 -22.13 -24.11
N LYS A 173 11.04 -21.50 -25.28
CA LYS A 173 12.27 -20.81 -25.69
C LYS A 173 12.41 -19.38 -25.18
N SER A 174 11.34 -18.76 -24.67
CA SER A 174 11.36 -17.37 -24.20
C SER A 174 11.85 -17.30 -22.76
N LYS A 175 13.12 -16.94 -22.55
CA LYS A 175 13.69 -16.81 -21.21
C LYS A 175 12.96 -15.75 -20.37
N LEU A 176 12.55 -14.65 -20.99
CA LEU A 176 11.81 -13.57 -20.32
C LEU A 176 10.43 -14.02 -19.87
N GLU A 177 9.62 -14.61 -20.75
CA GLU A 177 8.27 -15.08 -20.38
C GLU A 177 8.33 -16.13 -19.28
N ASN A 178 9.29 -17.06 -19.35
CA ASN A 178 9.48 -18.05 -18.29
C ASN A 178 9.87 -17.43 -16.95
N ARG A 179 10.53 -16.26 -16.94
CA ARG A 179 10.83 -15.55 -15.70
C ARG A 179 9.68 -14.71 -15.17
N LEU A 180 8.80 -14.23 -16.05
CA LEU A 180 7.68 -13.34 -15.70
C LEU A 180 6.40 -14.12 -15.36
N PHE A 181 6.05 -15.14 -16.13
CA PHE A 181 4.74 -15.80 -16.02
C PHE A 181 4.70 -16.96 -15.03
N VAL A 182 5.80 -17.23 -14.34
CA VAL A 182 5.95 -18.31 -13.36
C VAL A 182 6.44 -17.68 -12.06
N PHE A 183 5.63 -17.69 -11.01
CA PHE A 183 5.95 -17.00 -9.75
C PHE A 183 7.14 -17.66 -9.03
N GLN A 184 8.22 -16.91 -8.87
CA GLN A 184 9.52 -17.41 -8.40
C GLN A 184 10.27 -16.31 -7.65
N GLU A 185 11.34 -16.66 -6.93
CA GLU A 185 12.16 -15.77 -6.09
C GLU A 185 12.38 -14.34 -6.68
N PRO A 186 12.76 -14.16 -7.96
CA PRO A 186 12.85 -12.83 -8.60
C PRO A 186 11.63 -11.91 -8.50
N HIS A 187 10.41 -12.45 -8.31
CA HIS A 187 9.21 -11.65 -8.09
C HIS A 187 9.12 -11.13 -6.66
N LEU A 188 9.46 -12.00 -5.71
CA LEU A 188 9.38 -11.73 -4.28
C LEU A 188 10.19 -12.78 -3.50
N ARG A 189 11.41 -12.42 -3.12
CA ARG A 189 12.33 -13.30 -2.37
C ARG A 189 11.74 -13.88 -1.08
N ILE A 190 10.78 -13.18 -0.47
CA ILE A 190 10.22 -13.54 0.84
C ILE A 190 9.22 -14.70 0.77
N LEU A 191 8.44 -14.80 -0.31
CA LEU A 191 7.34 -15.77 -0.43
C LEU A 191 7.46 -16.71 -1.63
N ALA A 192 8.20 -16.27 -2.66
CA ALA A 192 8.26 -17.00 -3.90
C ALA A 192 9.33 -18.11 -3.83
N PRO A 193 9.04 -19.30 -4.37
CA PRO A 193 9.96 -20.42 -4.36
C PRO A 193 11.17 -20.15 -5.27
N SER A 194 12.31 -20.72 -4.90
CA SER A 194 13.45 -20.85 -5.82
C SER A 194 13.10 -21.85 -6.92
N LYS A 195 13.45 -21.52 -8.17
CA LYS A 195 13.11 -22.37 -9.31
C LYS A 195 13.84 -23.71 -9.23
N GLY A 196 13.08 -24.81 -9.17
CA GLY A 196 13.62 -26.17 -9.13
C GLY A 196 13.96 -26.69 -7.74
N GLU A 197 13.67 -25.93 -6.67
CA GLU A 197 13.80 -26.37 -5.29
C GLU A 197 12.51 -27.01 -4.74
N PHE A 198 12.56 -27.39 -3.46
CA PHE A 198 11.51 -28.12 -2.76
C PHE A 198 10.14 -27.44 -2.94
N PRO A 199 9.07 -28.21 -3.23
CA PRO A 199 7.74 -27.64 -3.33
C PRO A 199 7.35 -26.93 -2.03
N ASN A 200 6.78 -25.74 -2.15
CA ASN A 200 6.45 -24.91 -1.01
C ASN A 200 5.04 -25.24 -0.52
N SER A 201 4.88 -25.50 0.78
CA SER A 201 3.60 -25.76 1.44
C SER A 201 2.58 -24.64 1.23
N PHE A 202 3.04 -23.41 1.06
CA PHE A 202 2.19 -22.24 0.79
C PHE A 202 1.47 -22.33 -0.57
N TRP A 203 1.96 -23.16 -1.50
CA TRP A 203 1.45 -23.27 -2.87
C TRP A 203 0.88 -24.66 -3.18
N ASN A 204 0.22 -25.31 -2.21
CA ASN A 204 -0.32 -26.68 -2.34
C ASN A 204 0.73 -27.69 -2.82
N LEU A 205 1.97 -27.56 -2.34
CA LEU A 205 3.11 -28.39 -2.78
C LEU A 205 3.40 -28.30 -4.29
N ASN A 206 3.01 -27.20 -4.95
CA ASN A 206 3.52 -26.85 -6.26
C ASN A 206 4.84 -26.08 -6.14
N THR A 207 5.72 -26.27 -7.12
CA THR A 207 6.99 -25.54 -7.21
C THR A 207 6.82 -24.10 -7.67
N SER A 208 5.70 -23.77 -8.32
CA SER A 208 5.32 -22.41 -8.74
C SER A 208 3.89 -22.39 -9.28
N PHE A 209 3.34 -21.18 -9.50
CA PHE A 209 2.06 -20.96 -10.17
C PHE A 209 2.18 -19.92 -11.28
N TYR A 210 1.17 -19.89 -12.15
CA TYR A 210 1.17 -19.05 -13.34
C TYR A 210 0.61 -17.66 -13.09
N LEU A 211 1.26 -16.66 -13.67
CA LEU A 211 0.91 -15.25 -13.59
C LEU A 211 0.48 -14.70 -14.95
N CYS A 212 -0.61 -13.94 -15.00
CA CYS A 212 -0.95 -13.16 -16.19
C CYS A 212 -0.03 -11.93 -16.32
N PRO A 213 0.18 -11.39 -17.54
CA PRO A 213 1.07 -10.24 -17.75
C PRO A 213 0.68 -9.00 -16.93
N PHE A 214 -0.62 -8.78 -16.68
CA PHE A 214 -1.09 -7.68 -15.84
C PHE A 214 -0.67 -7.86 -14.37
N CYS A 215 -0.80 -9.06 -13.81
CA CYS A 215 -0.38 -9.35 -12.44
C CYS A 215 1.14 -9.24 -12.27
N VAL A 216 1.92 -9.64 -13.27
CA VAL A 216 3.38 -9.39 -13.28
C VAL A 216 3.66 -7.89 -13.17
N TYR A 217 2.94 -7.07 -13.93
CA TYR A 217 3.09 -5.63 -13.84
C TYR A 217 2.66 -5.07 -12.48
N LEU A 218 1.56 -5.55 -11.89
CA LEU A 218 1.17 -5.14 -10.54
C LEU A 218 2.21 -5.54 -9.48
N LEU A 219 2.81 -6.72 -9.59
CA LEU A 219 3.80 -7.21 -8.62
C LEU A 219 5.03 -6.30 -8.53
N ILE A 220 5.46 -5.68 -9.65
CA ILE A 220 6.59 -4.74 -9.62
C ILE A 220 6.28 -3.41 -8.91
N HIS A 221 5.02 -3.18 -8.53
CA HIS A 221 4.58 -2.01 -7.75
C HIS A 221 4.35 -2.33 -6.28
N HIS A 222 4.41 -3.60 -5.86
CA HIS A 222 3.96 -4.00 -4.52
C HIS A 222 4.76 -3.37 -3.37
N HIS A 223 5.97 -2.90 -3.61
CA HIS A 223 6.83 -2.26 -2.61
C HIS A 223 6.48 -0.78 -2.37
N ILE A 224 5.82 -0.14 -3.34
CA ILE A 224 5.47 1.30 -3.33
C ILE A 224 4.49 1.70 -2.22
N PRO A 225 3.44 0.92 -1.89
CA PRO A 225 2.49 1.35 -0.88
C PRO A 225 3.03 1.28 0.55
N PHE A 226 4.10 0.50 0.78
CA PHE A 226 4.66 0.27 2.11
C PHE A 226 5.26 1.55 2.71
N ILE A 227 4.99 1.76 3.99
CA ILE A 227 5.41 2.93 4.77
C ILE A 227 6.51 2.48 5.73
N LYS A 228 7.67 3.15 5.69
CA LYS A 228 8.77 2.85 6.61
C LYS A 228 8.44 3.33 8.02
N THR A 229 8.62 2.46 9.01
CA THR A 229 8.43 2.77 10.43
C THR A 229 9.57 2.19 11.27
N GLN A 230 9.63 2.57 12.54
CA GLN A 230 10.51 1.92 13.53
C GLN A 230 10.25 0.42 13.69
N HIS A 231 9.03 -0.03 13.38
CA HIS A 231 8.60 -1.42 13.47
C HIS A 231 8.82 -2.21 12.16
N GLY A 232 9.46 -1.61 11.15
CA GLY A 232 9.57 -2.16 9.80
C GLY A 232 8.65 -1.47 8.78
N ASP A 233 8.55 -2.06 7.60
CA ASP A 233 7.74 -1.53 6.50
C ASP A 233 6.29 -2.02 6.65
N ILE A 234 5.33 -1.10 6.77
CA ILE A 234 3.92 -1.42 7.01
C ILE A 234 3.03 -1.15 5.79
N PHE A 235 1.97 -1.93 5.63
CA PHE A 235 0.90 -1.71 4.67
C PHE A 235 -0.43 -2.13 5.29
N ILE A 236 -1.45 -1.27 5.26
CA ILE A 236 -2.78 -1.58 5.77
C ILE A 236 -3.60 -2.21 4.64
N ASN A 237 -3.82 -3.51 4.74
CA ASN A 237 -4.66 -4.31 3.84
C ASN A 237 -6.11 -4.28 4.33
N ALA A 238 -7.06 -4.22 3.40
CA ALA A 238 -8.50 -4.17 3.68
C ALA A 238 -9.30 -4.75 2.50
N PRO A 239 -10.58 -5.09 2.65
CA PRO A 239 -11.40 -5.67 1.58
C PRO A 239 -11.92 -4.64 0.56
N SER A 240 -11.32 -3.46 0.47
CA SER A 240 -11.70 -2.39 -0.47
C SER A 240 -10.49 -1.58 -0.88
N PHE A 241 -10.30 -1.36 -2.18
CA PHE A 241 -9.24 -0.49 -2.69
C PHE A 241 -9.41 0.95 -2.25
N LYS A 242 -10.65 1.44 -2.15
CA LYS A 242 -10.94 2.77 -1.60
C LYS A 242 -10.44 2.89 -0.18
N ILE A 243 -10.77 1.92 0.67
CA ILE A 243 -10.34 1.91 2.08
C ILE A 243 -8.82 1.80 2.18
N MET A 244 -8.19 0.90 1.43
CA MET A 244 -6.72 0.75 1.43
C MET A 244 -6.01 2.03 0.97
N TRP A 245 -6.54 2.71 -0.05
CA TRP A 245 -6.01 3.98 -0.54
C TRP A 245 -5.93 5.01 0.59
N TYR A 246 -7.06 5.28 1.23
CA TYR A 246 -7.15 6.29 2.28
C TYR A 246 -6.44 5.86 3.57
N LEU A 247 -6.57 4.61 4.04
CA LEU A 247 -5.88 4.15 5.26
C LEU A 247 -4.36 4.28 5.14
N ASN A 248 -3.78 3.88 4.01
CA ASN A 248 -2.32 4.00 3.83
C ASN A 248 -1.88 5.45 3.56
N LYS A 249 -2.75 6.33 3.08
CA LYS A 249 -2.48 7.77 2.98
C LYS A 249 -2.46 8.40 4.37
N LEU A 250 -3.51 8.16 5.16
CA LEU A 250 -3.66 8.65 6.53
C LEU A 250 -2.54 8.16 7.44
N ALA A 251 -2.18 6.87 7.38
CA ALA A 251 -1.08 6.31 8.16
C ALA A 251 0.25 7.01 7.82
N LYS A 252 0.50 7.33 6.54
CA LYS A 252 1.70 8.03 6.10
C LYS A 252 1.73 9.48 6.61
N GLU A 253 0.61 10.20 6.48
CA GLU A 253 0.47 11.57 7.00
C GLU A 253 0.69 11.64 8.52
N PHE A 254 0.16 10.66 9.24
CA PHE A 254 0.32 10.55 10.69
C PHE A 254 1.77 10.32 11.11
N LEU A 255 2.45 9.38 10.44
CA LEU A 255 3.86 9.04 10.72
C LEU A 255 4.83 10.17 10.38
N GLN A 256 4.51 11.04 9.42
CA GLN A 256 5.32 12.22 9.10
C GLN A 256 5.37 13.27 10.22
N ARG A 257 4.49 13.19 11.23
CA ARG A 257 4.44 14.15 12.36
C ARG A 257 5.51 13.91 13.44
N GLY A 258 6.47 13.02 13.20
CA GLY A 258 7.73 12.93 13.95
C GLY A 258 7.67 12.32 15.36
N LYS A 259 6.59 11.62 15.71
CA LYS A 259 6.49 10.90 16.99
C LYS A 259 6.65 9.40 16.79
N GLU A 260 7.25 8.73 17.79
CA GLU A 260 7.24 7.28 17.87
C GLU A 260 5.83 6.80 18.21
N PHE A 261 5.23 6.03 17.31
CA PHE A 261 3.91 5.45 17.49
C PHE A 261 3.99 3.93 17.54
N THR A 262 3.11 3.33 18.33
CA THR A 262 2.88 1.89 18.33
C THR A 262 2.05 1.48 17.10
N LEU A 263 2.14 0.21 16.69
CA LEU A 263 1.31 -0.33 15.59
C LEU A 263 -0.19 -0.14 15.85
N ARG A 264 -0.59 -0.28 17.12
CA ARG A 264 -1.95 -0.06 17.60
C ARG A 264 -2.41 1.38 17.39
N GLU A 265 -1.60 2.36 17.77
CA GLU A 265 -1.91 3.78 17.58
C GLU A 265 -1.97 4.16 16.11
N ILE A 266 -1.06 3.64 15.27
CA ILE A 266 -1.07 3.87 13.82
C ILE A 266 -2.38 3.38 13.22
N LEU A 267 -2.75 2.13 13.48
CA LEU A 267 -3.98 1.53 12.92
C LEU A 267 -5.23 2.19 13.48
N GLY A 268 -5.29 2.40 14.78
CA GLY A 268 -6.43 3.00 15.47
C GLY A 268 -6.71 4.44 15.02
N THR A 269 -5.67 5.27 14.93
CA THR A 269 -5.80 6.64 14.45
C THR A 269 -6.22 6.67 12.98
N SER A 270 -5.65 5.78 12.15
CA SER A 270 -6.00 5.70 10.73
C SER A 270 -7.47 5.32 10.54
N LEU A 271 -8.01 4.37 11.33
CA LEU A 271 -9.42 3.98 11.27
C LEU A 271 -10.36 5.08 11.76
N MET A 272 -10.01 5.75 12.85
CA MET A 272 -10.79 6.86 13.39
C MET A 272 -10.91 7.99 12.36
N GLU A 273 -9.78 8.42 11.80
CA GLU A 273 -9.72 9.49 10.79
C GLU A 273 -10.45 9.10 9.50
N LEU A 274 -10.33 7.84 9.06
CA LEU A 274 -11.07 7.31 7.92
C LEU A 274 -12.58 7.45 8.11
N THR A 275 -13.07 7.09 9.30
CA THR A 275 -14.50 7.13 9.67
C THR A 275 -15.07 8.55 9.65
N GLN A 276 -14.22 9.54 9.92
CA GLN A 276 -14.61 10.94 9.87
C GLN A 276 -14.70 11.47 8.43
N ARG A 277 -13.79 11.03 7.56
CA ARG A 277 -13.66 11.51 6.17
C ARG A 277 -14.55 10.78 5.18
N ILE A 278 -14.90 9.52 5.43
CA ILE A 278 -15.65 8.68 4.50
C ILE A 278 -16.89 8.14 5.18
N TYR A 279 -18.05 8.29 4.52
CA TYR A 279 -19.27 7.61 4.94
C TYR A 279 -19.16 6.12 4.61
N LEU A 280 -18.66 5.35 5.58
CA LEU A 280 -18.45 3.93 5.44
C LEU A 280 -19.70 3.17 5.90
N THR A 281 -20.36 2.49 4.96
CA THR A 281 -21.33 1.44 5.29
C THR A 281 -20.59 0.10 5.32
N LEU A 282 -19.63 -0.04 6.23
CA LEU A 282 -18.88 -1.29 6.36
C LEU A 282 -19.73 -2.32 7.08
N GLY A 283 -19.93 -3.47 6.45
CA GLY A 283 -20.45 -4.65 7.14
C GLY A 283 -19.48 -5.09 8.23
N VAL A 284 -20.02 -5.72 9.29
CA VAL A 284 -19.25 -6.25 10.43
C VAL A 284 -18.09 -7.15 9.97
N TRP A 285 -18.31 -7.95 8.92
CA TRP A 285 -17.31 -8.82 8.29
C TRP A 285 -16.14 -8.06 7.65
N SER A 286 -16.38 -6.86 7.11
CA SER A 286 -15.33 -6.06 6.49
C SER A 286 -14.34 -5.51 7.51
N LEU A 287 -14.77 -5.33 8.77
CA LEU A 287 -13.91 -4.85 9.85
C LEU A 287 -12.88 -5.89 10.29
N MET A 288 -13.28 -7.17 10.29
CA MET A 288 -12.41 -8.29 10.65
C MET A 288 -11.29 -8.55 9.63
N GLN A 289 -11.38 -7.95 8.44
CA GLN A 289 -10.42 -8.14 7.34
C GLN A 289 -9.48 -6.94 7.15
N ILE A 290 -9.48 -5.97 8.07
CA ILE A 290 -8.50 -4.89 8.08
C ILE A 290 -7.27 -5.32 8.88
N GLU A 291 -6.16 -5.47 8.18
CA GLU A 291 -4.92 -6.00 8.75
C GLU A 291 -3.74 -5.15 8.32
N MET A 292 -2.86 -4.85 9.25
CA MET A 292 -1.56 -4.26 8.97
C MET A 292 -0.56 -5.38 8.68
N VAL A 293 -0.08 -5.42 7.44
CA VAL A 293 1.04 -6.27 7.01
C VAL A 293 2.35 -5.55 7.35
N ILE A 294 3.25 -6.26 8.02
CA ILE A 294 4.51 -5.70 8.53
C ILE A 294 5.66 -6.54 8.00
N LYS A 295 6.59 -5.91 7.28
CA LYS A 295 7.82 -6.52 6.79
C LYS A 295 8.99 -6.06 7.65
N ARG A 296 9.69 -7.00 8.28
CA ARG A 296 10.85 -6.73 9.16
C ARG A 296 12.07 -7.47 8.66
N TYR A 297 13.17 -6.76 8.45
CA TYR A 297 14.44 -7.41 8.19
C TYR A 297 15.09 -7.83 9.50
N ASN A 298 15.23 -9.13 9.70
CA ASN A 298 15.94 -9.69 10.84
C ASN A 298 17.43 -9.78 10.52
N THR A 299 18.24 -8.98 11.21
CA THR A 299 19.69 -8.91 10.99
C THR A 299 20.42 -10.19 11.38
N LYS A 300 19.88 -10.97 12.33
CA LYS A 300 20.47 -12.23 12.79
C LYS A 300 20.29 -13.34 11.76
N THR A 301 19.07 -13.47 11.23
CA THR A 301 18.74 -14.52 10.24
C THR A 301 19.00 -14.06 8.80
N LYS A 302 19.31 -12.77 8.58
CA LYS A 302 19.45 -12.13 7.26
C LYS A 302 18.21 -12.30 6.36
N ASN A 303 17.05 -12.54 6.97
CA ASN A 303 15.79 -12.78 6.28
C ASN A 303 14.76 -11.71 6.63
N THR A 304 13.81 -11.51 5.71
CA THR A 304 12.67 -10.62 5.98
C THR A 304 11.50 -11.47 6.46
N GLU A 305 10.96 -11.13 7.62
CA GLU A 305 9.79 -11.74 8.21
C GLU A 305 8.55 -10.91 7.85
N VAL A 306 7.43 -11.61 7.58
CA VAL A 306 6.12 -10.98 7.37
C VAL A 306 5.25 -11.29 8.59
N ALA A 307 4.85 -10.25 9.29
CA ALA A 307 3.92 -10.33 10.41
C ALA A 307 2.62 -9.61 10.06
N TYR A 308 1.56 -9.95 10.78
CA TYR A 308 0.24 -9.34 10.63
C TYR A 308 -0.20 -8.79 11.98
N TYR A 309 -0.87 -7.64 11.95
CA TYR A 309 -1.46 -7.02 13.13
C TYR A 309 -2.85 -6.51 12.80
N SER A 310 -3.84 -6.88 13.60
CA SER A 310 -5.20 -6.36 13.54
C SER A 310 -5.60 -5.83 14.92
N LEU A 311 -6.54 -4.89 14.93
CA LEU A 311 -7.16 -4.47 16.19
C LEU A 311 -8.14 -5.54 16.67
N PRO A 312 -8.34 -5.68 17.99
CA PRO A 312 -9.44 -6.46 18.52
C PRO A 312 -10.78 -6.00 17.92
N PHE A 313 -11.69 -6.95 17.71
CA PHE A 313 -12.96 -6.70 17.03
C PHE A 313 -13.77 -5.56 17.66
N ASN A 314 -13.88 -5.55 18.98
CA ASN A 314 -14.59 -4.51 19.74
C ASN A 314 -13.94 -3.14 19.54
N THR A 315 -12.63 -3.06 19.74
CA THR A 315 -11.85 -1.83 19.47
C THR A 315 -12.08 -1.29 18.05
N ALA A 316 -11.96 -2.14 17.02
CA ALA A 316 -12.15 -1.74 15.64
C ALA A 316 -13.58 -1.23 15.38
N ARG A 317 -14.59 -1.96 15.86
CA ARG A 317 -16.01 -1.58 15.75
C ARG A 317 -16.30 -0.23 16.42
N ILE A 318 -15.70 0.02 17.59
CA ILE A 318 -15.85 1.28 18.32
C ILE A 318 -15.25 2.43 17.51
N LEU A 319 -14.02 2.29 17.00
CA LEU A 319 -13.33 3.34 16.25
C LEU A 319 -13.96 3.62 14.89
N LEU A 320 -14.67 2.64 14.32
CA LEU A 320 -15.42 2.77 13.07
C LEU A 320 -16.85 3.29 13.29
N ASN A 321 -17.25 3.53 14.53
CA ASN A 321 -18.48 4.25 14.83
C ASN A 321 -18.22 5.76 14.77
N ARG A 322 -18.84 6.45 13.81
CA ARG A 322 -18.64 7.89 13.59
C ARG A 322 -18.89 8.76 14.82
N ASN A 323 -19.91 8.43 15.62
CA ASN A 323 -20.21 9.20 16.83
C ASN A 323 -19.09 9.06 17.87
N VAL A 324 -18.57 7.84 18.06
CA VAL A 324 -17.45 7.60 18.97
C VAL A 324 -16.17 8.23 18.43
N ALA A 325 -15.83 8.02 17.16
CA ALA A 325 -14.66 8.60 16.51
C ALA A 325 -14.65 10.14 16.62
N ASN A 326 -15.79 10.80 16.40
CA ASN A 326 -15.93 12.24 16.55
C ASN A 326 -15.71 12.69 18.00
N LEU A 327 -16.30 11.99 18.99
CA LEU A 327 -16.12 12.32 20.41
C LEU A 327 -14.67 12.16 20.84
N VAL A 328 -14.02 11.05 20.49
CA VAL A 328 -12.61 10.80 20.82
C VAL A 328 -11.71 11.88 20.19
N SER A 329 -11.90 12.20 18.92
CA SER A 329 -11.12 13.24 18.24
C SER A 329 -11.35 14.64 18.80
N ALA A 330 -12.60 14.97 19.16
CA ALA A 330 -12.96 16.25 19.77
C ALA A 330 -12.25 16.50 21.11
N THR A 331 -11.83 15.43 21.81
CA THR A 331 -11.07 15.59 23.05
C THR A 331 -9.69 16.18 22.85
N GLN A 332 -9.07 15.98 21.68
CA GLN A 332 -7.68 16.34 21.38
C GLN A 332 -6.64 15.77 22.38
N GLU A 333 -7.01 14.78 23.20
CA GLU A 333 -6.14 14.19 24.22
C GLU A 333 -5.72 12.76 23.82
N PRO A 334 -4.43 12.51 23.54
CA PRO A 334 -3.95 11.18 23.12
C PRO A 334 -4.28 10.05 24.10
N TYR A 335 -4.30 10.36 25.40
CA TYR A 335 -4.59 9.38 26.44
C TYR A 335 -6.02 8.81 26.33
N ILE A 336 -7.00 9.62 25.92
CA ILE A 336 -8.38 9.17 25.75
C ILE A 336 -8.48 8.15 24.60
N LEU A 337 -7.75 8.39 23.50
CA LEU A 337 -7.62 7.40 22.43
C LEU A 337 -6.92 6.12 22.96
N GLN A 338 -5.88 6.25 23.78
CA GLN A 338 -5.21 5.08 24.37
C GLN A 338 -6.13 4.24 25.25
N CYS A 339 -6.99 4.86 26.08
CA CYS A 339 -8.01 4.14 26.85
C CYS A 339 -8.93 3.31 25.94
N VAL A 340 -9.40 3.90 24.83
CA VAL A 340 -10.24 3.20 23.85
C VAL A 340 -9.49 2.05 23.17
N LEU A 341 -8.23 2.27 22.78
CA LEU A 341 -7.39 1.27 22.13
C LEU A 341 -7.01 0.10 23.05
N ASN A 342 -6.97 0.34 24.35
CA ASN A 342 -6.64 -0.65 25.37
C ASN A 342 -7.89 -1.34 25.95
N GLU A 343 -9.09 -0.96 25.50
CA GLU A 343 -10.38 -1.38 26.07
C GLU A 343 -10.50 -1.07 27.58
N ASP A 344 -9.78 -0.05 28.05
CA ASP A 344 -9.81 0.44 29.43
C ASP A 344 -10.85 1.56 29.56
N PHE A 345 -12.13 1.19 29.45
CA PHE A 345 -13.23 2.15 29.49
C PHE A 345 -13.50 2.68 30.90
N GLU A 346 -13.13 1.94 31.94
CA GLU A 346 -13.24 2.39 33.34
C GLU A 346 -12.31 3.56 33.61
N ALA A 347 -11.14 3.62 32.97
CA ALA A 347 -10.28 4.80 33.01
C ALA A 347 -10.96 6.06 32.47
N LEU A 348 -11.89 5.96 31.51
CA LEU A 348 -12.64 7.12 31.01
C LEU A 348 -13.61 7.68 32.07
N LEU A 349 -14.28 6.81 32.82
CA LEU A 349 -15.16 7.21 33.92
C LEU A 349 -14.36 7.81 35.07
N PHE A 350 -13.28 7.15 35.46
CA PHE A 350 -12.38 7.65 36.49
C PHE A 350 -11.86 9.05 36.13
N LEU A 351 -11.39 9.22 34.90
CA LEU A 351 -10.92 10.50 34.39
C LEU A 351 -12.03 11.56 34.43
N SER A 352 -13.26 11.21 34.04
CA SER A 352 -14.41 12.12 34.14
C SER A 352 -14.67 12.56 35.58
N HIS A 353 -14.55 11.67 36.56
CA HIS A 353 -14.71 11.99 37.98
C HIS A 353 -13.63 12.97 38.46
N CYS A 354 -12.36 12.71 38.14
CA CYS A 354 -11.22 13.56 38.49
C CYS A 354 -11.36 14.97 37.91
N ILE A 355 -11.75 15.08 36.63
CA ILE A 355 -11.96 16.35 35.95
C ILE A 355 -13.07 17.16 36.65
N LEU A 356 -14.20 16.53 36.99
CA LEU A 356 -15.28 17.20 37.73
C LEU A 356 -14.81 17.70 39.10
N GLY A 357 -14.02 16.90 39.82
CA GLY A 357 -13.41 17.30 41.09
C GLY A 357 -12.55 18.55 40.95
N VAL A 358 -11.70 18.62 39.92
CA VAL A 358 -10.84 19.79 39.65
C VAL A 358 -11.67 21.02 39.29
N LEU A 359 -12.73 20.87 38.47
CA LEU A 359 -13.63 21.97 38.13
C LEU A 359 -14.38 22.54 39.35
N GLN A 360 -14.58 21.71 40.39
CA GLN A 360 -15.14 22.10 41.69
C GLN A 360 -14.10 22.66 42.68
N GLY A 361 -12.83 22.75 42.28
CA GLY A 361 -11.75 23.33 43.08
C GLY A 361 -10.91 22.33 43.88
N ARG A 362 -11.08 21.01 43.65
CA ARG A 362 -10.17 20.01 44.24
C ARG A 362 -8.83 20.02 43.52
N LYS A 363 -7.74 19.79 44.25
CA LYS A 363 -6.43 19.48 43.65
C LYS A 363 -6.38 17.98 43.38
N ASP A 364 -6.17 17.59 42.13
CA ASP A 364 -6.07 16.19 41.74
C ASP A 364 -4.87 15.98 40.81
N GLN A 365 -3.84 15.29 41.32
CA GLN A 365 -2.62 14.97 40.58
C GLN A 365 -2.84 13.83 39.58
N SER A 366 -3.95 13.11 39.64
CA SER A 366 -4.22 11.98 38.73
C SER A 366 -4.40 12.40 37.27
N LEU A 367 -4.60 13.70 36.99
CA LEU A 367 -4.66 14.26 35.65
C LEU A 367 -3.26 14.50 35.04
N GLU A 368 -2.22 14.55 35.86
CA GLU A 368 -0.84 14.78 35.41
C GLU A 368 -0.38 13.63 34.50
N GLY A 369 0.20 13.97 33.35
CA GLY A 369 0.62 13.00 32.34
C GLY A 369 -0.51 12.38 31.51
N LYS A 370 -1.77 12.46 31.96
CA LYS A 370 -2.95 11.94 31.23
C LYS A 370 -3.60 13.01 30.35
N ILE A 371 -3.75 14.23 30.88
CA ILE A 371 -4.36 15.37 30.17
C ILE A 371 -3.30 16.44 29.94
N LYS A 372 -3.07 16.77 28.67
CA LYS A 372 -2.08 17.79 28.27
C LYS A 372 -2.60 19.20 28.50
N ASN A 373 -3.85 19.46 28.15
CA ASN A 373 -4.45 20.79 28.28
C ASN A 373 -5.35 20.86 29.51
N GLN A 374 -4.83 21.32 30.66
CA GLN A 374 -5.60 21.41 31.89
C GLN A 374 -6.34 22.75 32.06
N ASN A 375 -6.54 23.51 30.99
CA ASN A 375 -7.32 24.74 31.03
C ASN A 375 -8.77 24.47 31.41
N ARG A 376 -9.36 25.32 32.27
CA ARG A 376 -10.72 25.13 32.79
C ARG A 376 -11.79 24.95 31.70
N SER A 377 -11.68 25.66 30.58
CA SER A 377 -12.59 25.52 29.43
C SER A 377 -12.47 24.16 28.74
N HIS A 378 -11.24 23.66 28.55
CA HIS A 378 -10.97 22.33 27.99
C HIS A 378 -11.47 21.23 28.92
N LEU A 379 -11.15 21.33 30.21
CA LEU A 379 -11.64 20.41 31.24
C LEU A 379 -13.18 20.38 31.30
N SER A 380 -13.85 21.53 31.20
CA SER A 380 -15.31 21.60 31.12
C SER A 380 -15.84 20.88 29.88
N THR A 381 -15.16 21.02 28.74
CA THR A 381 -15.51 20.31 27.50
C THR A 381 -15.34 18.80 27.65
N LEU A 382 -14.21 18.35 28.21
CA LEU A 382 -13.96 16.93 28.48
C LEU A 382 -14.99 16.32 29.44
N ALA A 383 -15.40 17.07 30.47
CA ALA A 383 -16.41 16.62 31.43
C ALA A 383 -17.79 16.36 30.79
N GLN A 384 -18.09 17.02 29.66
CA GLN A 384 -19.31 16.76 28.88
C GLN A 384 -19.14 15.59 27.89
N ILE A 385 -17.96 15.49 27.27
CA ILE A 385 -17.67 14.48 26.25
C ILE A 385 -17.53 13.09 26.87
N LEU A 386 -16.76 12.94 27.95
CA LEU A 386 -16.36 11.64 28.49
C LEU A 386 -17.53 10.75 28.94
N PRO A 387 -18.55 11.24 29.67
CA PRO A 387 -19.72 10.42 30.02
C PRO A 387 -20.49 9.96 28.77
N THR A 388 -20.68 10.87 27.81
CA THR A 388 -21.37 10.58 26.55
C THR A 388 -20.62 9.52 25.74
N LEU A 389 -19.29 9.63 25.68
CA LEU A 389 -18.41 8.68 25.03
C LEU A 389 -18.54 7.29 25.67
N TYR A 390 -18.45 7.22 27.00
CA TYR A 390 -18.59 5.96 27.75
C TYR A 390 -19.93 5.27 27.49
N VAL A 391 -21.04 6.01 27.57
CA VAL A 391 -22.39 5.46 27.32
C VAL A 391 -22.51 4.90 25.90
N LYS A 392 -22.00 5.63 24.89
CA LYS A 392 -22.02 5.16 23.49
C LYS A 392 -21.17 3.91 23.30
N ILE A 393 -19.98 3.86 23.87
CA ILE A 393 -19.12 2.66 23.84
C ILE A 393 -19.85 1.47 24.45
N ASN A 394 -20.40 1.62 25.65
CA ASN A 394 -21.12 0.54 26.34
C ASN A 394 -22.35 0.06 25.57
N SER A 395 -23.06 0.96 24.90
CA SER A 395 -24.20 0.57 24.04
C SER A 395 -23.77 -0.31 22.87
N LEU A 396 -22.59 -0.06 22.29
CA LEU A 396 -22.04 -0.86 21.20
C LEU A 396 -21.56 -2.22 21.68
N ILE A 397 -20.99 -2.29 22.89
CA ILE A 397 -20.51 -3.56 23.48
C ILE A 397 -21.69 -4.45 23.88
N LYS A 398 -22.72 -3.89 24.51
CA LYS A 398 -23.90 -4.66 24.99
C LYS A 398 -24.89 -5.05 23.89
N GLY A 399 -24.89 -4.33 22.77
CA GLY A 399 -25.68 -4.68 21.59
C GLY A 399 -24.93 -5.62 20.62
N ALA A 400 -23.87 -6.27 21.08
CA ALA A 400 -23.17 -7.39 20.43
C ALA A 400 -23.68 -8.70 21.02
#